data_AF-A0A836QFF9-F1
#
_entry.id   AF-A0A836QFF9-F1
#
_cell.length_a   1.000
_cell.length_b   1.000
_cell.length_c   1.000
_cell.angle_alpha   90.00
_cell.angle_beta   90.00
_cell.angle_gamma   90.00
#
_symmetry.space_group_name_H-M   'P 1'
#
loop_
_entity.id
_entity.type
_entity.pdbx_description
1 polymer ?
#
loop_
_entity_poly.entity_id
_entity_poly.type
_entity_poly.pdbx_seq_one_letter_code
_entity_poly.pdbx_strand_id
1 'polypeptide(L)' 'GMLLVTTNQGVMSHKEAANKGIGGFLIGYVY' A
#
# COMPACT_ATOMS: atom_id res chain seq x y z
N GLY A 1 10.16 7.47 -4.99
CA GLY A 1 9.04 6.63 -5.44
C GLY A 1 8.24 6.01 -4.32
N MET A 2 6.91 6.00 -4.46
CA MET A 2 5.92 5.46 -3.52
C MET A 2 5.07 4.40 -4.22
N LEU A 3 4.95 3.23 -3.59
CA LEU A 3 4.03 2.17 -4.01
C LEU A 3 2.69 2.37 -3.31
N LEU A 4 1.60 2.49 -4.07
CA LEU A 4 0.23 2.53 -3.56
C LEU A 4 -0.37 1.13 -3.64
N VAL A 5 -0.95 0.67 -2.54
CA VAL A 5 -1.60 -0.64 -2.44
C VAL A 5 -3.04 -0.50 -1.98
N THR A 6 -3.92 -1.37 -2.46
CA THR A 6 -5.25 -1.57 -1.87
C THR A 6 -5.15 -2.48 -0.67
N THR A 7 -5.86 -2.18 0.40
CA THR A 7 -5.98 -3.04 1.58
C THR A 7 -7.46 -3.16 1.97
N ASN A 8 -7.80 -4.03 2.93
CA ASN A 8 -9.14 -4.07 3.52
C ASN A 8 -9.49 -2.81 4.36
N GLN A 9 -8.56 -1.87 4.52
CA GLN A 9 -8.75 -0.59 5.23
C GLN A 9 -8.70 0.62 4.29
N GLY A 10 -8.76 0.39 2.97
CA GLY A 10 -8.63 1.43 1.95
C GLY A 10 -7.26 1.44 1.27
N VAL A 11 -7.01 2.50 0.50
CA VAL A 11 -5.76 2.67 -0.26
C VAL A 11 -4.72 3.38 0.60
N MET A 12 -3.50 2.86 0.63
CA MET A 12 -2.39 3.46 1.37
C MET A 12 -1.04 3.12 0.73
N SER A 13 0.05 3.63 1.31
CA SER A 13 1.39 3.27 0.83
C SER A 13 1.78 1.84 1.26
N HIS A 14 2.58 1.15 0.45
CA HIS A 14 3.12 -0.18 0.80
C HIS A 14 3.85 -0.16 2.15
N LYS A 15 4.58 0.93 2.45
CA LYS A 15 5.28 1.11 3.73
C LYS A 15 4.31 1.16 4.90
N GLU A 16 3.19 1.87 4.76
CA GLU A 16 2.15 1.94 5.78
C GLU A 16 1.47 0.59 5.99
N ALA A 17 1.14 -0.12 4.90
CA ALA A 17 0.55 -1.45 4.95
C ALA A 17 1.48 -2.45 5.67
N ALA A 18 2.79 -2.42 5.37
CA ALA A 18 3.79 -3.25 6.03
C ALA A 18 3.88 -2.97 7.55
N ASN A 19 3.88 -1.70 7.95
CA ASN A 19 3.91 -1.31 9.37
C ASN A 19 2.65 -1.76 10.12
N LYS A 20 1.50 -1.86 9.44
CA LYS A 20 0.24 -2.34 10.00
C LYS A 20 0.09 -3.87 9.93
N GLY A 21 1.04 -4.60 9.33
CA GLY A 21 0.96 -6.04 9.15
C GLY A 21 -0.17 -6.48 8.21
N ILE A 22 -0.62 -5.60 7.31
CA ILE A 22 -1.71 -5.88 6.37
C ILE A 22 -1.17 -5.97 4.94
N GLY A 23 -1.65 -6.98 4.21
CA GLY A 23 -1.35 -7.19 2.80
C GLY A 23 -2.30 -6.44 1.88
N GLY A 24 -1.97 -6.45 0.59
CA GLY A 24 -2.72 -5.69 -0.40
C GLY A 24 -2.27 -5.95 -1.83
N PHE A 25 -3.02 -5.40 -2.80
CA PHE A 25 -2.63 -5.44 -4.21
C PHE A 25 -1.98 -4.11 -4.61
N LEU A 26 -0.83 -4.18 -5.28
CA LEU A 26 -0.19 -3.01 -5.86
C LEU A 26 -1.08 -2.41 -6.95
N ILE A 27 -1.37 -1.11 -6.84
CA ILE A 27 -2.20 -0.39 -7.81
C ILE A 27 -1.50 0.81 -8.46
N GLY A 28 -0.32 1.19 -7.97
CA GLY A 28 0.41 2.28 -8.60
C GLY A 28 1.81 2.48 -8.03
N TYR A 29 2.65 3.07 -8.86
CA TYR A 29 3.98 3.56 -8.50
C TYR A 29 4.11 5.01 -8.95
N VAL A 30 4.44 5.89 -8.01
CA VAL A 30 4.79 7.29 -8.27
C VAL A 30 6.29 7.41 -8.04
N TYR A 31 7.05 8.10 -8.89
CA TYR A 31 8.49 8.28 -8.70
C TYR A 31 8.83 9.60 -8.01
#